data_AF-A0A498Q1V1-F1
#
_entry.id   AF-A0A498Q1V1-F1
#
_cell.length_a   1.000
_cell.length_b   1.000
_cell.length_c   1.000
_cell.angle_alpha   90.00
_cell.angle_beta   90.00
_cell.angle_gamma   90.00
#
_symmetry.space_group_name_H-M   'P 1'
#
loop_
_entity.id
_entity.type
_entity.pdbx_description
1 polymer ?
#
loop_
_entity_poly.entity_id
_entity_poly.type
_entity_poly.pdbx_seq_one_letter_code
_entity_poly.pdbx_strand_id
1 'polypeptide(L)'
;MKSDPKCQVERCTFPATSLHTLKERDGAFDFPKEVVVCGVHKQQLMDPATEWLLLNEQEGRRLLVGPMLAELNEYLLIEPIAELSCHVASRDFSHPEHDGYHVPLKVRARGGTEETLTLVIPFDLLRPTAEFLSHAIPDSERKNGDK
;
A
#
# COMPACT_ATOMS: atom_id res chain seq x y z
N MET A 1 -32.20 -17.33 15.65
CA MET A 1 -31.87 -15.89 15.79
C MET A 1 -31.16 -15.47 14.51
N LYS A 2 -31.66 -14.47 13.78
CA LYS A 2 -30.87 -13.82 12.73
C LYS A 2 -29.88 -12.91 13.44
N SER A 3 -28.58 -13.16 13.27
CA SER A 3 -27.55 -12.24 13.73
C SER A 3 -27.68 -10.93 12.94
N ASP A 4 -27.68 -9.80 13.62
CA ASP A 4 -27.59 -8.51 12.95
C ASP A 4 -26.34 -8.46 12.06
N PRO A 5 -26.41 -7.81 10.89
CA PRO A 5 -25.25 -7.69 10.01
C PRO A 5 -24.13 -6.96 10.76
N LYS A 6 -22.93 -7.51 10.74
CA LYS A 6 -21.74 -6.88 11.34
C LYS A 6 -21.17 -5.83 10.40
N CYS A 7 -20.54 -4.81 10.97
CA CYS A 7 -19.73 -3.85 10.22
C CYS A 7 -18.65 -4.59 9.41
N GLN A 8 -18.50 -4.24 8.13
CA GLN A 8 -17.51 -4.86 7.24
C GLN A 8 -16.08 -4.34 7.42
N VAL A 9 -15.90 -3.29 8.22
CA VAL A 9 -14.54 -2.88 8.61
C VAL A 9 -13.92 -3.99 9.45
N GLU A 10 -12.72 -4.38 9.07
CA GLU A 10 -11.94 -5.45 9.70
C GLU A 10 -11.93 -5.29 11.23
N ARG A 11 -12.05 -6.40 11.97
CA ARG A 11 -12.10 -6.46 13.44
C ARG A 11 -13.17 -5.60 14.13
N CYS A 12 -14.05 -4.92 13.39
CA CYS A 12 -15.15 -4.19 13.98
C CYS A 12 -16.26 -5.16 14.43
N THR A 13 -16.60 -5.13 15.72
CA THR A 13 -17.66 -5.97 16.28
C THR A 13 -19.01 -5.27 16.37
N PHE A 14 -19.06 -3.98 16.04
CA PHE A 14 -20.30 -3.20 16.09
C PHE A 14 -21.28 -3.63 14.99
N PRO A 15 -22.59 -3.55 15.26
CA PRO A 15 -23.60 -3.81 14.24
C PRO A 15 -23.48 -2.79 13.10
N ALA A 16 -23.68 -3.25 11.86
CA ALA A 16 -23.81 -2.38 10.72
C ALA A 16 -25.13 -1.61 10.83
N THR A 17 -25.06 -0.29 10.69
CA THR A 17 -26.21 0.61 10.83
C THR A 17 -26.50 1.36 9.54
N SER A 18 -25.64 1.25 8.52
CA SER A 18 -25.77 2.00 7.28
C SER A 18 -25.06 1.31 6.12
N LEU A 19 -25.67 1.43 4.94
CA LEU A 19 -24.99 1.22 3.66
C LEU A 19 -24.19 2.49 3.33
N HIS A 20 -22.96 2.32 2.85
CA HIS A 20 -22.09 3.41 2.41
C HIS A 20 -21.46 3.07 1.07
N THR A 21 -21.42 4.04 0.17
CA THR A 21 -20.77 3.90 -1.14
C THR A 21 -19.35 4.40 -1.05
N LEU A 22 -18.38 3.50 -1.19
CA LEU A 22 -16.98 3.88 -1.33
C LEU A 22 -16.81 4.57 -2.69
N LYS A 23 -16.38 5.83 -2.67
CA LYS A 23 -16.01 6.57 -3.88
C LYS A 23 -14.49 6.58 -4.00
N GLU A 24 -13.98 6.16 -5.15
CA GLU A 24 -12.56 6.29 -5.46
C GLU A 24 -12.15 7.76 -5.42
N ARG A 25 -10.90 8.02 -5.01
CA ARG A 25 -10.22 9.30 -5.31
C ARG A 25 -9.63 9.15 -6.70
N ASP A 26 -10.38 9.56 -7.71
CA ASP A 26 -9.97 9.74 -9.12
C ASP A 26 -9.00 8.67 -9.68
N GLY A 27 -9.55 7.64 -10.33
CA GLY A 27 -8.83 6.59 -11.04
C GLY A 27 -9.58 6.11 -12.30
N ALA A 28 -8.90 5.34 -13.16
CA ALA A 28 -9.47 4.82 -14.42
C ALA A 28 -10.42 3.62 -14.23
N PHE A 29 -10.70 3.23 -12.99
CA PHE A 29 -11.48 2.04 -12.65
C PHE A 29 -12.70 2.39 -11.81
N ASP A 30 -13.78 2.79 -12.49
CA ASP A 30 -15.07 3.04 -11.87
C ASP A 30 -15.64 1.77 -11.23
N PHE A 31 -15.62 1.67 -9.90
CA PHE A 31 -16.59 0.83 -9.18
C PHE A 31 -17.03 1.50 -7.88
N PRO A 32 -18.24 2.09 -7.81
CA PRO A 32 -18.87 2.33 -6.51
C PRO A 32 -19.10 0.96 -5.84
N LYS A 33 -18.31 0.66 -4.82
CA LYS A 33 -18.51 -0.55 -4.00
C LYS A 33 -19.30 -0.17 -2.76
N GLU A 34 -20.50 -0.73 -2.65
CA GLU A 34 -21.32 -0.59 -1.45
C GLU A 34 -20.82 -1.51 -0.34
N VAL A 35 -20.69 -0.93 0.85
CA VAL A 35 -20.28 -1.60 2.08
C VAL A 35 -21.28 -1.31 3.21
N VAL A 36 -21.46 -2.27 4.10
CA VAL A 36 -22.30 -2.09 5.30
C VAL A 36 -21.41 -1.81 6.51
N VAL A 37 -21.58 -0.64 7.12
CA VAL A 37 -20.70 -0.13 8.18
C VAL A 37 -21.51 0.40 9.36
N CYS A 38 -20.86 0.49 10.53
CA CYS A 38 -21.43 1.16 11.70
C CYS A 38 -21.38 2.69 11.53
N GLY A 39 -22.09 3.43 12.39
CA GLY A 39 -22.16 4.90 12.34
C GLY A 39 -20.80 5.59 12.44
N VAL A 40 -19.87 5.05 13.22
CA VAL A 40 -18.50 5.60 13.38
C VAL A 40 -17.72 5.49 12.08
N HIS A 41 -17.67 4.31 11.48
CA HIS A 41 -16.95 4.11 10.21
C HIS A 41 -17.62 4.85 9.05
N LYS A 42 -18.94 5.01 9.07
CA LYS A 42 -19.62 5.89 8.11
C LYS A 42 -19.09 7.32 8.19
N GLN A 43 -18.97 7.88 9.39
CA GLN A 43 -18.44 9.24 9.58
C GLN A 43 -16.98 9.35 9.13
N GLN A 44 -16.15 8.34 9.43
CA GLN A 44 -14.76 8.31 8.97
C GLN A 44 -14.67 8.25 7.44
N LEU A 45 -15.43 7.36 6.79
CA LEU A 45 -15.40 7.20 5.33
C LEU A 45 -16.02 8.39 4.57
N MET A 46 -16.78 9.26 5.26
CA MET A 46 -17.25 10.52 4.69
C MET A 46 -16.15 11.59 4.61
N ASP A 47 -15.10 11.48 5.42
CA ASP A 47 -13.93 12.34 5.27
C ASP A 47 -13.13 11.88 4.04
N PRO A 48 -12.99 12.73 3.00
CA PRO A 48 -12.24 12.35 1.82
C PRO A 48 -10.79 12.03 2.14
N ALA A 49 -10.19 12.57 3.22
CA ALA A 49 -8.81 12.29 3.64
C ALA A 49 -8.61 10.90 4.24
N THR A 50 -9.69 10.20 4.60
CA THR A 50 -9.61 8.85 5.13
C THR A 50 -9.12 7.89 4.06
N GLU A 51 -7.96 7.30 4.30
CA GLU A 51 -7.44 6.19 3.49
C GLU A 51 -8.23 4.92 3.80
N TRP A 52 -8.58 4.15 2.76
CA TRP A 52 -9.26 2.87 2.90
C TRP A 52 -8.87 1.91 1.78
N LEU A 53 -9.00 0.61 2.03
CA LEU A 53 -8.76 -0.45 1.05
C LEU A 53 -9.84 -1.52 1.18
N LEU A 54 -10.47 -1.89 0.06
CA LEU A 54 -11.46 -2.96 0.00
C LEU A 54 -10.87 -4.20 -0.69
N LEU A 55 -10.45 -5.16 0.12
CA LEU A 55 -9.92 -6.44 -0.32
C LEU A 55 -11.08 -7.39 -0.67
N ASN A 56 -10.97 -8.05 -1.82
CA ASN A 56 -11.93 -9.06 -2.27
C ASN A 56 -11.23 -10.42 -2.17
N GLU A 57 -11.28 -11.03 -0.99
CA GLU A 57 -10.62 -12.30 -0.69
C GLU A 57 -11.60 -13.47 -0.91
N GLN A 58 -11.08 -14.70 -0.96
CA GLN A 58 -11.90 -15.90 -1.13
C GLN A 58 -12.91 -16.09 0.01
N GLU A 59 -12.54 -15.66 1.22
CA GLU A 59 -13.36 -15.76 2.43
C GLU A 59 -14.41 -14.64 2.54
N GLY A 60 -14.29 -13.60 1.72
CA GLY A 60 -15.23 -12.48 1.70
C GLY A 60 -14.58 -11.14 1.37
N ARG A 61 -15.41 -10.09 1.43
CA ARG A 61 -14.96 -8.70 1.27
C ARG A 61 -14.52 -8.16 2.63
N ARG A 62 -13.29 -7.65 2.70
CA ARG A 62 -12.69 -7.07 3.90
C ARG A 62 -12.35 -5.60 3.65
N LEU A 63 -12.87 -4.71 4.52
CA LEU A 63 -12.61 -3.28 4.44
C LEU A 63 -11.60 -2.86 5.51
N LEU A 64 -10.47 -2.31 5.10
CA LEU A 64 -9.47 -1.68 5.97
C LEU A 64 -9.63 -0.17 5.90
N VAL A 65 -9.59 0.51 7.05
CA VAL A 65 -9.79 1.97 7.14
C VAL A 65 -8.73 2.58 8.05
N GLY A 66 -8.10 3.66 7.60
CA GLY A 66 -7.17 4.47 8.37
C GLY A 66 -6.02 3.63 8.95
N PRO A 67 -5.75 3.70 10.28
CA PRO A 67 -4.63 3.00 10.91
C PRO A 67 -4.60 1.48 10.70
N MET A 68 -5.74 0.85 10.41
CA MET A 68 -5.80 -0.60 10.15
C MET A 68 -5.05 -1.01 8.88
N LEU A 69 -4.80 -0.07 7.97
CA LEU A 69 -4.03 -0.32 6.76
C LEU A 69 -2.57 -0.68 7.06
N ALA A 70 -2.07 -0.38 8.26
CA ALA A 70 -0.74 -0.81 8.70
C ALA A 70 -0.59 -2.34 8.72
N GLU A 71 -1.69 -3.09 8.82
CA GLU A 71 -1.68 -4.56 8.77
C GLU A 71 -1.23 -5.13 7.43
N LEU A 72 -1.29 -4.34 6.36
CA LEU A 72 -0.85 -4.76 5.04
C LEU A 72 0.68 -4.83 4.93
N ASN A 73 1.40 -4.20 5.87
CA ASN A 73 2.85 -4.04 5.82
C ASN A 73 3.33 -3.50 4.46
N GLU A 74 2.55 -2.56 3.91
CA GLU A 74 2.82 -1.89 2.65
C GLU A 74 3.40 -0.49 2.90
N TYR A 75 4.41 -0.15 2.12
CA TYR A 75 4.98 1.20 2.09
C TYR A 75 4.66 1.85 0.74
N LEU A 76 4.19 3.09 0.81
CA LEU A 76 4.04 3.93 -0.37
C LEU A 76 5.30 4.76 -0.53
N LEU A 77 5.91 4.71 -1.71
CA LEU A 77 7.01 5.59 -2.08
C LEU A 77 6.44 7.00 -2.33
N ILE A 78 6.91 7.99 -1.57
CA ILE A 78 6.39 9.35 -1.59
C ILE A 78 7.10 10.22 -2.63
N GLU A 79 8.39 9.97 -2.83
CA GLU A 79 9.23 10.70 -3.79
C GLU A 79 9.96 9.73 -4.71
N PRO A 80 10.22 10.09 -5.98
CA PRO A 80 11.05 9.27 -6.86
C PRO A 80 12.42 8.97 -6.24
N ILE A 81 12.98 7.81 -6.58
CA ILE A 81 14.34 7.46 -6.18
C ILE A 81 15.30 8.48 -6.80
N ALA A 82 15.90 9.32 -5.96
CA ALA A 82 16.79 10.40 -6.39
C ALA A 82 18.29 10.04 -6.28
N GLU A 83 18.63 9.05 -5.44
CA GLU A 83 20.02 8.71 -5.13
C GLU A 83 20.22 7.19 -5.07
N LEU A 84 21.40 6.76 -5.52
CA LEU A 84 21.90 5.40 -5.40
C LEU A 84 23.34 5.47 -4.88
N SER A 85 23.57 4.96 -3.68
CA SER A 85 24.92 4.87 -3.11
C SER A 85 25.44 3.43 -3.19
N CYS A 86 26.75 3.27 -3.38
CA CYS A 86 27.39 1.95 -3.47
C CYS A 86 28.39 1.80 -2.32
N HIS A 87 28.23 0.77 -1.52
CA HIS A 87 29.12 0.47 -0.40
C HIS A 87 29.75 -0.91 -0.61
N VAL A 88 31.08 -0.92 -0.79
CA VAL A 88 31.86 -2.14 -1.10
C VAL A 88 33.06 -2.34 -0.18
N ALA A 89 33.58 -1.26 0.42
CA ALA A 89 34.90 -1.29 1.06
C ALA A 89 35.12 -0.22 2.16
N SER A 90 34.12 0.60 2.49
CA SER A 90 34.26 1.70 3.45
C SER A 90 33.58 1.45 4.80
N ARG A 91 32.91 0.31 4.96
CA ARG A 91 32.18 -0.08 6.17
C ARG A 91 32.41 -1.56 6.45
N ASP A 92 32.71 -1.88 7.70
CA ASP A 92 32.78 -3.26 8.17
C ASP A 92 31.38 -3.73 8.56
N PHE A 93 30.83 -4.72 7.85
CA PHE A 93 29.53 -5.32 8.16
C PHE A 93 29.71 -6.77 8.65
N SER A 94 28.84 -7.22 9.57
CA SER A 94 28.85 -8.61 10.05
C SER A 94 28.17 -9.59 9.10
N HIS A 95 27.36 -9.11 8.15
CA HIS A 95 26.65 -9.94 7.16
C HIS A 95 26.88 -9.44 5.73
N PRO A 96 27.12 -10.34 4.76
CA PRO A 96 27.41 -9.98 3.38
C PRO A 96 26.22 -9.34 2.65
N GLU A 97 25.00 -9.53 3.14
CA GLU A 97 23.76 -8.96 2.59
C GLU A 97 23.69 -7.42 2.74
N HIS A 98 24.58 -6.83 3.54
CA HIS A 98 24.70 -5.38 3.70
C HIS A 98 25.63 -4.72 2.67
N ASP A 99 26.43 -5.51 1.95
CA ASP A 99 27.24 -5.03 0.84
C ASP A 99 26.39 -4.90 -0.43
N GLY A 100 26.49 -3.77 -1.11
CA GLY A 100 25.70 -3.53 -2.31
C GLY A 100 25.29 -2.09 -2.50
N TYR A 101 24.16 -1.94 -3.17
CA TYR A 101 23.55 -0.66 -3.48
C TYR A 101 22.55 -0.26 -2.40
N HIS A 102 22.72 0.93 -1.84
CA HIS A 102 21.85 1.48 -0.80
C HIS A 102 21.01 2.59 -1.42
N VAL A 103 19.70 2.37 -1.40
CA VAL A 103 18.70 3.27 -1.98
C VAL A 103 17.92 3.89 -0.83
N PRO A 104 18.14 5.17 -0.48
CA PRO A 104 17.28 5.87 0.46
C PRO A 104 15.90 6.10 -0.18
N LEU A 105 14.85 5.66 0.52
CA LEU A 105 13.47 5.76 0.10
C LEU A 105 12.71 6.60 1.11
N LYS A 106 12.14 7.72 0.66
CA LYS A 106 11.14 8.44 1.45
C LYS A 106 9.79 7.76 1.26
N VAL A 107 9.31 7.13 2.32
CA VAL A 107 8.13 6.28 2.29
C VAL A 107 7.12 6.68 3.36
N ARG A 108 5.91 6.15 3.25
CA ARG A 108 4.91 6.16 4.31
C ARG A 108 4.30 4.77 4.41
N ALA A 109 4.32 4.17 5.59
CA ALA A 109 3.54 2.96 5.83
C ALA A 109 2.05 3.28 5.57
N ARG A 110 1.31 2.36 4.95
CA ARG A 110 -0.11 2.61 4.66
C ARG A 110 -0.89 2.86 5.97
N GLY A 111 -1.70 3.92 6.02
CA GLY A 111 -2.34 4.38 7.26
C GLY A 111 -1.41 4.95 8.34
N GLY A 112 -0.11 5.09 8.07
CA GLY A 112 0.92 5.61 8.98
C GLY A 112 1.48 6.97 8.59
N THR A 113 2.60 7.34 9.23
CA THR A 113 3.35 8.59 9.01
C THR A 113 4.54 8.40 8.06
N GLU A 114 5.04 9.49 7.49
CA GLU A 114 6.22 9.47 6.63
C GLU A 114 7.50 9.10 7.41
N GLU A 115 8.38 8.35 6.75
CA GLU A 115 9.68 7.97 7.27
C GLU A 115 10.69 7.74 6.13
N THR A 116 11.95 7.51 6.48
CA THR A 116 13.00 7.17 5.51
C THR A 116 13.51 5.77 5.80
N LEU A 117 13.40 4.89 4.80
CA LEU A 117 13.96 3.55 4.83
C LEU A 117 15.11 3.44 3.83
N THR A 118 16.03 2.52 4.05
CA THR A 118 17.08 2.19 3.07
C THR A 118 16.81 0.80 2.52
N LEU A 119 16.56 0.71 1.21
CA LEU A 119 16.56 -0.57 0.50
C LEU A 119 18.01 -0.90 0.16
N VAL A 120 18.49 -2.02 0.67
CA VAL A 120 19.80 -2.58 0.31
C VAL A 120 19.60 -3.64 -0.76
N ILE A 121 20.27 -3.47 -1.90
CA ILE A 121 20.26 -4.41 -3.00
C ILE A 121 21.67 -5.00 -3.13
N PRO A 122 21.87 -6.27 -2.73
CA PRO A 122 23.11 -7.00 -2.96
C PRO A 122 23.53 -6.97 -4.44
N PHE A 123 24.84 -7.00 -4.70
CA PHE A 123 25.39 -6.85 -6.06
C PHE A 123 24.85 -7.89 -7.05
N ASP A 124 24.70 -9.13 -6.60
CA ASP A 124 24.19 -10.25 -7.39
C ASP A 124 22.68 -10.13 -7.68
N LEU A 125 21.94 -9.38 -6.86
CA LEU A 125 20.50 -9.18 -7.01
C LEU A 125 20.12 -7.95 -7.86
N LEU A 126 21.04 -7.00 -8.09
CA LEU A 126 20.70 -5.77 -8.81
C LEU A 126 20.13 -6.03 -10.22
N ARG A 127 20.85 -6.82 -11.03
CA ARG A 127 20.43 -7.12 -12.42
C ARG A 127 19.08 -7.84 -12.48
N PRO A 128 18.86 -8.98 -11.79
CA PRO A 128 17.59 -9.67 -11.86
C PRO A 128 16.42 -8.83 -11.34
N THR A 129 16.64 -7.98 -10.32
CA THR A 129 15.62 -7.05 -9.84
C THR A 129 15.26 -6.00 -10.90
N ALA A 130 16.25 -5.38 -11.55
CA ALA A 130 16.00 -4.39 -12.60
C ALA A 130 15.29 -5.00 -13.81
N GLU A 131 15.71 -6.21 -14.23
CA GLU A 131 15.05 -6.94 -15.31
C GLU A 131 13.60 -7.23 -14.95
N PHE A 132 13.32 -7.77 -13.76
CA PHE A 132 11.94 -8.05 -13.31
C PHE A 132 11.05 -6.79 -13.35
N LEU A 133 11.52 -5.68 -12.78
CA LEU A 133 10.76 -4.43 -12.75
C LEU A 133 10.48 -3.88 -14.16
N SER A 134 11.45 -3.97 -15.08
CA SER A 134 11.26 -3.51 -16.47
C SER A 134 10.16 -4.28 -17.22
N HIS A 135 9.99 -5.57 -16.90
CA HIS A 135 8.95 -6.42 -17.49
C HIS A 135 7.60 -6.31 -16.78
N ALA A 136 7.57 -5.86 -15.52
CA ALA A 136 6.35 -5.75 -14.72
C ALA A 136 5.46 -4.55 -15.11
N ILE A 137 5.98 -3.57 -15.85
CA ILE A 137 5.22 -2.40 -16.32
C ILE A 137 4.20 -2.85 -17.39
N PRO A 138 2.88 -2.68 -17.18
CA PRO A 138 1.87 -3.00 -18.19
C PRO A 138 2.08 -2.20 -19.48
N ASP A 139 1.83 -2.81 -20.65
CA ASP A 139 2.01 -2.15 -21.96
C ASP A 139 1.16 -0.88 -22.13
N SER A 140 0.08 -0.72 -21.35
CA SER A 140 -0.75 0.48 -21.30
C SER A 140 -0.01 1.70 -20.73
N GLU A 141 0.93 1.51 -19.81
CA GLU A 141 1.71 2.57 -19.18
C GLU A 141 2.99 2.92 -19.97
N ARG A 142 3.47 2.00 -20.83
CA ARG A 142 4.68 2.22 -21.65
C ARG A 142 4.53 3.31 -22.71
N LYS A 143 3.30 3.65 -23.12
CA LYS A 143 3.02 4.57 -24.24
C LYS A 143 2.97 6.05 -23.89
N ASN A 144 3.04 6.42 -22.61
CA ASN A 144 3.01 7.82 -22.18
C ASN A 144 4.40 8.46 -22.01
N GLY A 145 5.48 7.71 -22.23
CA GLY A 145 6.86 8.19 -22.06
C GLY A 145 7.58 8.67 -23.32
N ASP A 146 7.04 8.41 -24.52
CA ASP A 146 7.64 8.83 -25.79
C ASP A 146 6.87 10.00 -26.40
N LYS A 147 7.11 11.22 -25.90
CA LYS A 147 6.92 12.48 -26.64
C LYS A 147 7.97 13.50 -26.28
#